data_AF-R5P8M0-F1
#
_entry.id   AF-R5P8M0-F1
#
_cell.length_a   1.000
_cell.length_b   1.000
_cell.length_c   1.000
_cell.angle_alpha   90.00
_cell.angle_beta   90.00
_cell.angle_gamma   90.00
#
_symmetry.space_group_name_H-M   'P 1'
#
loop_
_entity.id
_entity.type
_entity.pdbx_description
1 polymer ?
#
loop_
_entity_poly.entity_id
_entity_poly.type
_entity_poly.pdbx_seq_one_letter_code
_entity_poly.pdbx_strand_id
1 'polypeptide(L)'
;MINRQPKKYIQPIRYTDIPFGNEVRKEYSKTILEKAPILPKPLEYEDIDNSFFDFVKDDIDIVIDGKIVPTFTLYSSQRFSEYSQTWNYTDEDDNLLMNFKTVNRDTNPSFGENQGGLWNIPGERKYRLLQRTVLDDNGTESYEVYSMKQPYTVDLLYRINFVTNIFENLNKFNQRINDLFKARQCYIRPNGHYIPMVIDEINDESVYSIEDRKFYVQSITIKVMAYIIHENDFQVERIPKRIIIATEGEKSKKPKISIDEYNTDEFDFTKIEMTIDFDEFIDKAKFNSDTDFVVEQIKTENVRNYRIFVNGTLIYHQDGFKIKNNDEIKIKIFPYEVNKKSVVYLQGYNPNKIFESNNVTEKVSDEIEKFEDIKIE
;
A
#
# COMPACT_ATOMS: atom_id res chain seq x y z
N MET A 1 75.57 -5.47 -32.01
CA MET A 1 74.26 -4.76 -32.00
C MET A 1 73.17 -5.82 -32.01
N ILE A 2 72.50 -6.06 -30.87
CA ILE A 2 71.43 -7.05 -30.78
C ILE A 2 70.11 -6.33 -31.10
N ASN A 3 69.54 -6.68 -32.24
CA ASN A 3 68.32 -6.06 -32.77
C ASN A 3 67.11 -6.53 -31.94
N ARG A 4 66.70 -5.72 -30.95
CA ARG A 4 65.48 -5.99 -30.17
C ARG A 4 64.27 -5.48 -30.96
N GLN A 5 63.52 -6.42 -31.54
CA GLN A 5 62.27 -6.13 -32.22
C GLN A 5 61.25 -5.50 -31.23
N PRO A 6 60.52 -4.43 -31.61
CA PRO A 6 59.52 -3.84 -30.73
C PRO A 6 58.37 -4.82 -30.51
N LYS A 7 57.99 -5.06 -29.25
CA LYS A 7 56.86 -5.92 -28.90
C LYS A 7 55.59 -5.34 -29.54
N LYS A 8 54.94 -6.11 -30.43
CA LYS A 8 53.61 -5.77 -30.95
C LYS A 8 52.62 -5.75 -29.78
N TYR A 9 52.16 -4.55 -29.41
CA TYR A 9 51.01 -4.39 -28.54
C TYR A 9 49.75 -4.76 -29.33
N ILE A 10 49.33 -6.02 -29.23
CA ILE A 10 47.99 -6.41 -29.61
C ILE A 10 47.10 -5.94 -28.46
N GLN A 11 46.32 -4.88 -28.67
CA GLN A 11 45.22 -4.57 -27.76
C GLN A 11 44.24 -5.75 -27.86
N PRO A 12 43.97 -6.49 -26.78
CA PRO A 12 42.95 -7.52 -26.83
C PRO A 12 41.62 -6.81 -27.07
N ILE A 13 41.03 -7.04 -28.24
CA ILE A 13 39.65 -6.68 -28.52
C ILE A 13 38.83 -7.43 -27.46
N ARG A 14 38.17 -6.70 -26.55
CA ARG A 14 37.24 -7.30 -25.61
C ARG A 14 36.06 -7.82 -26.41
N TYR A 15 36.12 -9.09 -26.78
CA TYR A 15 34.97 -9.80 -27.27
C TYR A 15 34.01 -9.96 -26.09
N THR A 16 32.79 -9.47 -26.29
CA THR A 16 31.62 -9.52 -25.42
C THR A 16 31.47 -8.40 -24.38
N ASP A 17 30.43 -7.58 -24.60
CA ASP A 17 29.58 -7.05 -23.54
C ASP A 17 28.88 -8.24 -22.86
N ILE A 18 29.60 -9.13 -22.17
CA ILE A 18 28.95 -10.01 -21.20
C ILE A 18 28.56 -9.07 -20.06
N PRO A 19 27.25 -8.82 -19.83
CA PRO A 19 26.84 -8.06 -18.66
C PRO A 19 27.49 -8.72 -17.43
N PHE A 20 28.01 -7.93 -16.50
CA PHE A 20 28.65 -8.45 -15.28
C PHE A 20 28.11 -7.73 -14.05
N GLY A 21 27.99 -8.47 -12.94
CA GLY A 21 27.55 -7.92 -11.66
C GLY A 21 26.06 -7.53 -11.65
N ASN A 22 25.77 -6.23 -11.51
CA ASN A 22 24.40 -5.73 -11.34
C ASN A 22 23.54 -5.87 -12.60
N GLU A 23 24.15 -5.83 -13.78
CA GLU A 23 23.41 -5.97 -15.04
C GLU A 23 22.90 -7.40 -15.23
N VAL A 24 23.72 -8.41 -14.91
CA VAL A 24 23.31 -9.83 -14.91
C VAL A 24 22.17 -10.07 -13.93
N ARG A 25 22.24 -9.48 -12.72
CA ARG A 25 21.15 -9.58 -11.74
C ARG A 25 19.85 -8.99 -12.27
N LYS A 26 19.92 -7.82 -12.92
CA LYS A 26 18.75 -7.19 -13.55
C LYS A 26 18.23 -8.01 -14.73
N GLU A 27 19.11 -8.63 -15.49
CA GLU A 27 18.75 -9.51 -16.61
C GLU A 27 18.05 -10.78 -16.11
N TYR A 28 18.55 -11.44 -15.06
CA TYR A 28 17.84 -12.55 -14.41
C TYR A 28 16.45 -12.15 -13.93
N SER A 29 16.30 -10.97 -13.31
CA SER A 29 14.98 -10.45 -12.94
C SER A 29 14.08 -10.23 -14.17
N LYS A 30 14.62 -9.73 -15.29
CA LYS A 30 13.87 -9.55 -16.54
C LYS A 30 13.46 -10.87 -17.18
N THR A 31 14.34 -11.88 -17.21
CA THR A 31 14.03 -13.22 -17.75
C THR A 31 12.98 -13.95 -16.91
N ILE A 32 13.00 -13.77 -15.59
CA ILE A 32 11.95 -14.30 -14.68
C ILE A 32 10.60 -13.60 -14.93
N LEU A 33 10.61 -12.30 -15.25
CA LEU A 33 9.42 -11.50 -15.54
C LEU A 33 8.76 -11.79 -16.89
N GLU A 34 9.49 -12.33 -17.88
CA GLU A 34 8.98 -12.54 -19.24
C GLU A 34 8.12 -13.80 -19.42
N LYS A 35 8.27 -14.82 -18.55
CA LYS A 35 7.63 -16.15 -18.75
C LYS A 35 6.77 -16.67 -17.59
N ALA A 36 6.80 -16.04 -16.41
CA ALA A 36 5.99 -16.48 -15.28
C ALA A 36 4.59 -15.81 -15.30
N PRO A 37 3.51 -16.50 -14.88
CA PRO A 37 2.26 -15.82 -14.55
C PRO A 37 2.58 -14.76 -13.49
N ILE A 38 2.27 -13.50 -13.82
CA ILE A 38 2.72 -12.32 -13.07
C ILE A 38 2.05 -12.25 -11.68
N LEU A 39 0.96 -13.00 -11.52
CA LEU A 39 0.17 -13.14 -10.31
C LEU A 39 0.05 -14.61 -9.91
N PRO A 40 -0.05 -14.93 -8.60
CA PRO A 40 -0.46 -16.27 -8.19
C PRO A 40 -1.81 -16.60 -8.82
N LYS A 41 -2.00 -17.84 -9.24
CA LYS A 41 -3.28 -18.28 -9.77
C LYS A 41 -4.36 -18.18 -8.69
N PRO A 42 -5.62 -17.84 -9.05
CA PRO A 42 -6.72 -17.94 -8.11
C PRO A 42 -6.85 -19.38 -7.61
N LEU A 43 -7.44 -19.50 -6.42
CA LEU A 43 -7.61 -20.75 -5.72
C LEU A 43 -8.99 -20.73 -5.08
N GLU A 44 -9.94 -21.37 -5.74
CA GLU A 44 -11.32 -21.48 -5.29
C GLU A 44 -11.62 -22.88 -4.74
N TYR A 45 -12.81 -23.06 -4.18
CA TYR A 45 -13.24 -24.35 -3.64
C TYR A 45 -13.27 -25.46 -4.70
N GLU A 46 -13.65 -25.13 -5.93
CA GLU A 46 -13.70 -26.10 -7.04
C GLU A 46 -12.31 -26.64 -7.40
N ASP A 47 -11.29 -25.77 -7.41
CA ASP A 47 -9.91 -26.18 -7.66
C ASP A 47 -9.41 -27.16 -6.58
N ILE A 48 -9.77 -26.91 -5.32
CA ILE A 48 -9.38 -27.74 -4.19
C ILE A 48 -10.13 -29.08 -4.24
N ASP A 49 -11.44 -29.06 -4.52
CA ASP A 49 -12.25 -30.27 -4.67
C ASP A 49 -11.71 -31.19 -5.77
N ASN A 50 -11.38 -30.62 -6.93
CA ASN A 50 -10.83 -31.37 -8.06
C ASN A 50 -9.46 -31.95 -7.71
N SER A 51 -8.57 -31.15 -7.12
CA SER A 51 -7.25 -31.63 -6.71
C SER A 51 -7.33 -32.71 -5.61
N PHE A 52 -8.31 -32.63 -4.72
CA PHE A 52 -8.53 -33.66 -3.70
C PHE A 52 -9.09 -34.94 -4.32
N PHE A 53 -9.99 -34.83 -5.29
CA PHE A 53 -10.50 -35.99 -6.03
C PHE A 53 -9.37 -36.72 -6.78
N ASP A 54 -8.50 -35.97 -7.47
CA ASP A 54 -7.33 -36.52 -8.15
C ASP A 54 -6.39 -37.20 -7.16
N PHE A 55 -6.17 -36.64 -5.97
CA PHE A 55 -5.39 -37.27 -4.90
C PHE A 55 -5.98 -38.63 -4.47
N VAL A 56 -7.30 -38.72 -4.26
CA VAL A 56 -7.93 -40.00 -3.87
C VAL A 56 -7.89 -41.03 -5.00
N LYS A 57 -7.93 -40.57 -6.25
CA LYS A 57 -7.89 -41.43 -7.43
C LYS A 57 -6.48 -41.98 -7.68
N ASP A 58 -5.48 -41.10 -7.69
CA ASP A 58 -4.13 -41.41 -8.15
C ASP A 58 -3.21 -41.85 -7.00
N ASP A 59 -3.25 -41.18 -5.84
CA ASP A 59 -2.34 -41.48 -4.73
C ASP A 59 -2.87 -42.59 -3.82
N ILE A 60 -4.19 -42.69 -3.63
CA ILE A 60 -4.85 -43.78 -2.89
C ILE A 60 -5.31 -44.89 -3.86
N ASP A 61 -4.44 -45.27 -4.78
CA ASP A 61 -4.70 -46.34 -5.73
C ASP A 61 -4.71 -47.71 -5.04
N ILE A 62 -5.73 -48.52 -5.37
CA ILE A 62 -5.81 -49.92 -4.93
C ILE A 62 -6.22 -50.75 -6.13
N VAL A 63 -5.44 -51.80 -6.36
CA VAL A 63 -5.72 -52.81 -7.37
C VAL A 63 -6.31 -54.03 -6.66
N ILE A 64 -7.55 -54.38 -6.98
CA ILE A 64 -8.22 -55.59 -6.49
C ILE A 64 -8.53 -56.44 -7.73
N ASP A 65 -8.06 -57.69 -7.72
CA ASP A 65 -8.28 -58.65 -8.82
C ASP A 65 -7.90 -58.11 -10.22
N GLY A 66 -6.84 -57.29 -10.27
CA GLY A 66 -6.33 -56.69 -11.52
C GLY A 66 -7.14 -55.49 -12.04
N LYS A 67 -8.25 -55.12 -11.38
CA LYS A 67 -9.04 -53.92 -11.68
C LYS A 67 -8.72 -52.80 -10.68
N ILE A 68 -8.58 -51.57 -11.18
CA ILE A 68 -8.41 -50.38 -10.33
C ILE A 68 -9.76 -50.07 -9.69
N VAL A 69 -9.76 -49.88 -8.37
CA VAL A 69 -10.98 -49.52 -7.63
C VAL A 69 -11.48 -48.15 -8.11
N PRO A 70 -12.73 -48.04 -8.59
CA PRO A 70 -13.30 -46.78 -9.03
C PRO A 70 -13.49 -45.81 -7.86
N THR A 71 -13.31 -44.52 -8.14
CA THR A 71 -13.51 -43.43 -7.17
C THR A 71 -14.67 -42.55 -7.65
N PHE A 72 -15.67 -42.35 -6.81
CA PHE A 72 -16.86 -41.55 -7.13
C PHE A 72 -16.95 -40.31 -6.24
N THR A 73 -17.36 -39.19 -6.81
CA THR A 73 -17.72 -37.98 -6.05
C THR A 73 -19.19 -38.04 -5.66
N LEU A 74 -19.49 -38.16 -4.37
CA LEU A 74 -20.83 -37.97 -3.84
C LEU A 74 -20.86 -36.58 -3.21
N TYR A 75 -21.51 -35.62 -3.87
CA TYR A 75 -21.52 -34.23 -3.38
C TYR A 75 -22.47 -34.01 -2.18
N SER A 76 -23.17 -35.05 -1.69
CA SER A 76 -23.86 -35.01 -0.40
C SER A 76 -24.25 -36.41 0.11
N SER A 77 -24.43 -36.52 1.43
CA SER A 77 -24.96 -37.72 2.12
C SER A 77 -26.39 -38.11 1.70
N GLN A 78 -27.12 -37.24 0.98
CA GLN A 78 -28.54 -37.43 0.67
C GLN A 78 -28.78 -38.25 -0.61
N ARG A 79 -27.74 -38.55 -1.40
CA ARG A 79 -27.90 -39.25 -2.69
C ARG A 79 -27.42 -40.68 -2.75
N PHE A 80 -26.90 -41.27 -1.67
CA PHE A 80 -26.46 -42.68 -1.71
C PHE A 80 -27.62 -43.65 -2.04
N SER A 81 -28.83 -43.35 -1.57
CA SER A 81 -30.05 -44.12 -1.89
C SER A 81 -30.47 -43.98 -3.36
N GLU A 82 -30.33 -42.79 -3.96
CA GLU A 82 -30.60 -42.54 -5.39
C GLU A 82 -29.51 -43.15 -6.30
N TYR A 83 -28.26 -43.14 -5.84
CA TYR A 83 -27.12 -43.76 -6.54
C TYR A 83 -27.18 -45.29 -6.50
N SER A 84 -27.65 -45.86 -5.38
CA SER A 84 -27.95 -47.30 -5.26
C SER A 84 -29.02 -47.74 -6.26
N GLN A 85 -30.04 -46.91 -6.51
CA GLN A 85 -31.11 -47.18 -7.49
C GLN A 85 -30.68 -46.99 -8.95
N THR A 86 -29.63 -46.21 -9.21
CA THR A 86 -29.10 -45.92 -10.56
C THR A 86 -27.77 -46.63 -10.84
N TRP A 87 -27.44 -47.62 -10.02
CA TRP A 87 -26.19 -48.37 -10.09
C TRP A 87 -26.10 -49.22 -11.36
N ASN A 88 -25.66 -48.61 -12.45
CA ASN A 88 -25.43 -49.27 -13.74
C ASN A 88 -23.97 -49.71 -13.95
N TYR A 89 -23.12 -49.65 -12.93
CA TYR A 89 -21.81 -50.30 -12.96
C TYR A 89 -21.96 -51.71 -12.42
N THR A 90 -22.53 -52.56 -13.25
CA THR A 90 -22.44 -53.99 -13.09
C THR A 90 -21.18 -54.48 -13.82
N ASP A 91 -20.51 -55.51 -13.30
CA ASP A 91 -19.46 -56.19 -14.07
C ASP A 91 -20.09 -56.81 -15.34
N GLU A 92 -19.29 -57.34 -16.28
CA GLU A 92 -19.81 -58.01 -17.49
C GLU A 92 -20.88 -59.09 -17.19
N ASP A 93 -20.92 -59.59 -15.94
CA ASP A 93 -21.85 -60.59 -15.39
C ASP A 93 -23.04 -60.00 -14.58
N ASP A 94 -23.37 -58.72 -14.75
CA ASP A 94 -24.51 -58.04 -14.11
C ASP A 94 -24.48 -58.01 -12.56
N ASN A 95 -23.31 -58.26 -11.96
CA ASN A 95 -23.10 -58.18 -10.52
C ASN A 95 -22.75 -56.75 -10.10
N LEU A 96 -23.38 -56.24 -9.02
CA LEU A 96 -23.00 -55.00 -8.34
C LEU A 96 -21.48 -54.96 -8.13
N LEU A 97 -20.81 -53.94 -8.68
CA LEU A 97 -19.37 -53.75 -8.49
C LEU A 97 -19.08 -53.47 -7.01
N MET A 98 -18.74 -54.53 -6.28
CA MET A 98 -18.31 -54.44 -4.90
C MET A 98 -16.84 -54.07 -4.89
N ASN A 99 -16.46 -53.09 -4.06
CA ASN A 99 -15.17 -52.39 -4.06
C ASN A 99 -15.19 -51.07 -4.83
N PHE A 100 -15.52 -49.99 -4.12
CA PHE A 100 -15.47 -48.62 -4.64
C PHE A 100 -15.09 -47.65 -3.52
N LYS A 101 -14.52 -46.51 -3.91
CA LYS A 101 -14.24 -45.37 -3.04
C LYS A 101 -15.24 -44.27 -3.33
N THR A 102 -15.70 -43.59 -2.30
CA THR A 102 -16.50 -42.38 -2.44
C THR A 102 -15.85 -41.22 -1.72
N VAL A 103 -15.91 -40.04 -2.31
CA VAL A 103 -15.45 -38.78 -1.71
C VAL A 103 -16.65 -37.89 -1.49
N ASN A 104 -16.83 -37.42 -0.26
CA ASN A 104 -17.82 -36.44 0.13
C ASN A 104 -17.13 -35.26 0.81
N ARG A 105 -17.60 -34.04 0.60
CA ARG A 105 -17.18 -32.86 1.36
C ARG A 105 -18.29 -32.44 2.31
N ASP A 106 -17.93 -31.98 3.50
CA ASP A 106 -18.90 -31.32 4.38
C ASP A 106 -19.41 -30.01 3.74
N THR A 107 -20.68 -29.68 3.99
CA THR A 107 -21.33 -28.50 3.41
C THR A 107 -20.94 -27.21 4.12
N ASN A 108 -20.51 -27.30 5.37
CA ASN A 108 -20.19 -26.15 6.22
C ASN A 108 -18.67 -26.04 6.44
N PRO A 109 -17.96 -25.28 5.60
CA PRO A 109 -16.53 -25.03 5.81
C PRO A 109 -16.30 -24.24 7.10
N SER A 110 -15.28 -24.64 7.86
CA SER A 110 -14.89 -23.95 9.10
C SER A 110 -13.84 -22.87 8.84
N PHE A 111 -13.73 -21.90 9.75
CA PHE A 111 -12.66 -20.91 9.69
C PHE A 111 -11.31 -21.61 9.81
N GLY A 112 -10.36 -21.28 8.93
CA GLY A 112 -9.14 -22.06 8.80
C GLY A 112 -8.11 -21.81 9.89
N GLU A 113 -7.57 -22.87 10.48
CA GLU A 113 -6.58 -22.83 11.57
C GLU A 113 -5.11 -22.72 11.10
N ASN A 114 -4.87 -22.72 9.78
CA ASN A 114 -3.52 -22.75 9.18
C ASN A 114 -2.58 -21.61 9.64
N GLN A 115 -3.11 -20.51 10.17
CA GLN A 115 -2.33 -19.39 10.71
C GLN A 115 -2.21 -19.42 12.26
N GLY A 116 -2.19 -20.62 12.86
CA GLY A 116 -1.92 -20.80 14.28
C GLY A 116 -3.01 -20.25 15.21
N GLY A 117 -4.25 -20.17 14.73
CA GLY A 117 -5.39 -19.67 15.51
C GLY A 117 -5.36 -18.17 15.85
N LEU A 118 -4.49 -17.39 15.19
CA LEU A 118 -4.52 -15.93 15.34
C LEU A 118 -5.69 -15.35 14.55
N TRP A 119 -6.59 -14.69 15.28
CA TRP A 119 -7.67 -13.90 14.69
C TRP A 119 -7.10 -12.59 14.16
N ASN A 120 -6.94 -12.49 12.84
CA ASN A 120 -6.60 -11.22 12.21
C ASN A 120 -7.90 -10.60 11.68
N ILE A 121 -8.23 -9.37 12.11
CA ILE A 121 -9.34 -8.61 11.51
C ILE A 121 -8.92 -8.33 10.07
N PRO A 122 -9.59 -8.90 9.04
CA PRO A 122 -9.17 -8.70 7.66
C PRO A 122 -9.40 -7.23 7.31
N GLY A 123 -8.32 -6.46 7.22
CA GLY A 123 -8.39 -5.16 6.58
C GLY A 123 -8.50 -5.35 5.07
N GLU A 124 -9.21 -4.46 4.37
CA GLU A 124 -9.24 -4.46 2.89
C GLU A 124 -7.92 -3.98 2.25
N ARG A 125 -6.82 -4.02 3.02
CA ARG A 125 -5.52 -3.56 2.59
C ARG A 125 -4.97 -4.51 1.55
N LYS A 126 -4.55 -3.94 0.43
CA LYS A 126 -3.81 -4.66 -0.61
C LYS A 126 -2.32 -4.59 -0.31
N TYR A 127 -1.65 -5.71 -0.46
CA TYR A 127 -0.21 -5.86 -0.29
C TYR A 127 0.44 -5.97 -1.66
N ARG A 128 1.49 -5.19 -1.88
CA ARG A 128 2.26 -5.23 -3.12
C ARG A 128 3.04 -6.54 -3.22
N LEU A 129 2.75 -7.33 -4.24
CA LEU A 129 3.46 -8.57 -4.57
C LEU A 129 4.68 -8.29 -5.46
N LEU A 130 4.49 -7.50 -6.52
CA LEU A 130 5.49 -7.28 -7.55
C LEU A 130 5.43 -5.84 -8.06
N GLN A 131 6.58 -5.30 -8.46
CA GLN A 131 6.66 -4.03 -9.17
C GLN A 131 7.54 -4.19 -10.40
N ARG A 132 7.01 -3.85 -11.57
CA ARG A 132 7.71 -3.90 -12.85
C ARG A 132 7.80 -2.50 -13.46
N THR A 133 8.88 -2.23 -14.19
CA THR A 133 8.95 -1.05 -15.06
C THR A 133 8.38 -1.40 -16.43
N VAL A 134 7.41 -0.62 -16.89
CA VAL A 134 6.86 -0.70 -18.25
C VAL A 134 7.09 0.63 -18.94
N LEU A 135 7.20 0.57 -20.27
CA LEU A 135 7.36 1.74 -21.11
C LEU A 135 5.98 2.08 -21.68
N ASP A 136 5.47 3.26 -21.37
CA ASP A 136 4.18 3.74 -21.86
C ASP A 136 4.31 4.16 -23.33
N ASP A 137 3.20 4.18 -24.06
CA ASP A 137 3.15 4.55 -25.50
C ASP A 137 3.78 5.93 -25.79
N ASN A 138 3.82 6.82 -24.80
CA ASN A 138 4.41 8.16 -24.89
C ASN A 138 5.94 8.19 -24.65
N GLY A 139 6.60 7.03 -24.55
CA GLY A 139 8.05 6.93 -24.31
C GLY A 139 8.47 7.19 -22.85
N THR A 140 7.51 7.39 -21.94
CA THR A 140 7.75 7.54 -20.50
C THR A 140 7.78 6.19 -19.81
N GLU A 141 8.62 6.05 -18.78
CA GLU A 141 8.63 4.84 -17.95
C GLU A 141 7.61 4.96 -16.81
N SER A 142 6.78 3.94 -16.62
CA SER A 142 5.87 3.79 -15.48
C SER A 142 6.19 2.51 -14.70
N TYR A 143 5.78 2.48 -13.44
CA TYR A 143 5.80 1.28 -12.62
C TYR A 143 4.41 0.62 -12.64
N GLU A 144 4.33 -0.62 -13.09
CA GLU A 144 3.18 -1.49 -12.83
C GLU A 144 3.37 -2.15 -11.47
N VAL A 145 2.49 -1.82 -10.53
CA VAL A 145 2.44 -2.36 -9.18
C VAL A 145 1.32 -3.38 -9.11
N TYR A 146 1.70 -4.63 -8.91
CA TYR A 146 0.80 -5.77 -8.72
C TYR A 146 0.56 -5.95 -7.23
N SER A 147 -0.69 -5.83 -6.81
CA SER A 147 -1.10 -5.96 -5.42
C SER A 147 -2.25 -6.93 -5.27
N MET A 148 -2.35 -7.57 -4.10
CA MET A 148 -3.40 -8.53 -3.77
C MET A 148 -3.88 -8.31 -2.33
N LYS A 149 -5.17 -8.56 -2.05
CA LYS A 149 -5.65 -8.64 -0.66
C LYS A 149 -5.02 -9.84 0.07
N GLN A 150 -5.02 -9.80 1.40
CA GLN A 150 -4.63 -10.98 2.18
C GLN A 150 -5.66 -12.10 1.94
N PRO A 151 -5.24 -13.32 1.55
CA PRO A 151 -6.16 -14.44 1.41
C PRO A 151 -6.72 -14.86 2.78
N TYR A 152 -7.93 -15.41 2.79
CA TYR A 152 -8.53 -15.96 4.01
C TYR A 152 -8.36 -17.48 4.06
N THR A 153 -8.18 -18.00 5.27
CA THR A 153 -7.99 -19.43 5.53
C THR A 153 -9.32 -20.13 5.74
N VAL A 154 -9.43 -21.35 5.22
CA VAL A 154 -10.63 -22.19 5.33
C VAL A 154 -10.21 -23.62 5.55
N ASP A 155 -10.83 -24.28 6.53
CA ASP A 155 -10.65 -25.71 6.75
C ASP A 155 -11.82 -26.47 6.12
N LEU A 156 -11.48 -27.38 5.22
CA LEU A 156 -12.41 -28.22 4.48
C LEU A 156 -12.30 -29.66 4.98
N LEU A 157 -13.44 -30.26 5.37
CA LEU A 157 -13.50 -31.65 5.80
C LEU A 157 -13.99 -32.50 4.64
N TYR A 158 -13.15 -33.44 4.21
CA TYR A 158 -13.49 -34.44 3.21
C TYR A 158 -13.57 -35.81 3.86
N ARG A 159 -14.67 -36.52 3.60
CA ARG A 159 -14.89 -37.88 4.05
C ARG A 159 -14.75 -38.83 2.87
N ILE A 160 -13.80 -39.74 2.99
CA ILE A 160 -13.57 -40.84 2.06
C ILE A 160 -14.23 -42.09 2.65
N ASN A 161 -15.21 -42.68 1.96
CA ASN A 161 -15.75 -43.99 2.35
C ASN A 161 -15.24 -45.04 1.37
N PHE A 162 -14.65 -46.09 1.91
CA PHE A 162 -14.22 -47.27 1.17
C PHE A 162 -15.14 -48.43 1.49
N VAL A 163 -15.82 -48.96 0.47
CA VAL A 163 -16.81 -50.03 0.61
C VAL A 163 -16.26 -51.28 -0.05
N THR A 164 -16.12 -52.36 0.72
CA THR A 164 -15.57 -53.64 0.22
C THR A 164 -16.25 -54.86 0.82
N ASN A 165 -16.09 -56.01 0.18
CA ASN A 165 -16.56 -57.31 0.70
C ASN A 165 -15.52 -58.04 1.55
N ILE A 166 -14.22 -57.75 1.37
CA ILE A 166 -13.11 -58.51 1.98
C ILE A 166 -12.30 -57.60 2.89
N PHE A 167 -12.08 -58.06 4.13
CA PHE A 167 -11.31 -57.33 5.14
C PHE A 167 -9.83 -57.12 4.78
N GLU A 168 -9.23 -58.02 4.00
CA GLU A 168 -7.84 -57.84 3.50
C GLU A 168 -7.68 -56.56 2.65
N ASN A 169 -8.70 -56.20 1.87
CA ASN A 169 -8.67 -55.00 1.04
C ASN A 169 -8.72 -53.73 1.90
N LEU A 170 -9.46 -53.78 3.01
CA LEU A 170 -9.50 -52.72 4.02
C LEU A 170 -8.12 -52.53 4.67
N ASN A 171 -7.40 -53.63 4.99
CA ASN A 171 -6.02 -53.54 5.47
C ASN A 171 -5.07 -52.91 4.45
N LYS A 172 -5.18 -53.26 3.17
CA LYS A 172 -4.39 -52.63 2.09
C LYS A 172 -4.67 -51.13 1.99
N PHE A 173 -5.93 -50.73 2.10
CA PHE A 173 -6.33 -49.33 2.12
C PHE A 173 -5.74 -48.57 3.32
N ASN A 174 -5.85 -49.14 4.53
CA ASN A 174 -5.25 -48.56 5.72
C ASN A 174 -3.74 -48.44 5.65
N GLN A 175 -3.05 -49.45 5.11
CA GLN A 175 -1.60 -49.39 4.92
C GLN A 175 -1.24 -48.25 3.97
N ARG A 176 -1.93 -48.12 2.84
CA ARG A 176 -1.70 -47.05 1.86
C ARG A 176 -1.90 -45.66 2.46
N ILE A 177 -2.95 -45.47 3.24
CA ILE A 177 -3.22 -44.18 3.90
C ILE A 177 -2.16 -43.87 4.95
N ASN A 178 -1.79 -44.84 5.79
CA ASN A 178 -0.74 -44.64 6.77
C ASN A 178 0.63 -44.33 6.12
N ASP A 179 0.92 -44.91 4.96
CA ASP A 179 2.14 -44.62 4.19
C ASP A 179 2.15 -43.18 3.64
N LEU A 180 1.01 -42.69 3.12
CA LEU A 180 0.87 -41.33 2.64
C LEU A 180 0.95 -40.29 3.78
N PHE A 181 0.34 -40.61 4.92
CA PHE A 181 0.30 -39.74 6.10
C PHE A 181 1.37 -40.08 7.16
N LYS A 182 2.45 -40.78 6.78
CA LYS A 182 3.55 -41.13 7.70
C LYS A 182 4.18 -39.93 8.40
N ALA A 183 4.15 -38.76 7.75
CA ALA A 183 4.63 -37.50 8.29
C ALA A 183 3.57 -36.73 9.09
N ARG A 184 2.43 -37.36 9.42
CA ARG A 184 1.17 -36.78 9.92
C ARG A 184 0.46 -35.82 8.95
N GLN A 185 1.21 -35.20 8.05
CA GLN A 185 0.72 -34.27 7.04
C GLN A 185 1.03 -34.79 5.64
N CYS A 186 0.08 -34.62 4.73
CA CYS A 186 0.24 -34.80 3.30
C CYS A 186 -0.07 -33.47 2.59
N TYR A 187 0.28 -33.31 1.32
CA TYR A 187 0.04 -32.06 0.58
C TYR A 187 -0.62 -32.33 -0.77
N ILE A 188 -1.62 -31.52 -1.10
CA ILE A 188 -2.15 -31.41 -2.47
C ILE A 188 -1.68 -30.11 -3.11
N ARG A 189 -1.75 -30.06 -4.44
CA ARG A 189 -1.23 -28.93 -5.22
C ARG A 189 -2.23 -28.32 -6.21
N PRO A 190 -3.41 -27.84 -5.76
CA PRO A 190 -4.34 -27.13 -6.62
C PRO A 190 -3.70 -25.85 -7.16
N ASN A 191 -3.76 -25.64 -8.47
CA ASN A 191 -3.22 -24.45 -9.15
C ASN A 191 -1.76 -24.09 -8.80
N GLY A 192 -0.97 -25.06 -8.35
CA GLY A 192 0.44 -24.87 -7.97
C GLY A 192 0.67 -24.49 -6.50
N HIS A 193 -0.39 -24.29 -5.72
CA HIS A 193 -0.37 -23.93 -4.30
C HIS A 193 -0.26 -25.17 -3.42
N TYR A 194 0.68 -25.18 -2.48
CA TYR A 194 0.81 -26.31 -1.54
C TYR A 194 -0.18 -26.17 -0.39
N ILE A 195 -1.11 -27.12 -0.29
CA ILE A 195 -2.12 -27.15 0.78
C ILE A 195 -1.91 -28.40 1.65
N PRO A 196 -1.68 -28.23 2.96
CA PRO A 196 -1.54 -29.36 3.86
C PRO A 196 -2.88 -30.04 4.15
N MET A 197 -2.82 -31.35 4.33
CA MET A 197 -3.91 -32.22 4.71
C MET A 197 -3.51 -33.06 5.93
N VAL A 198 -4.47 -33.31 6.82
CA VAL A 198 -4.29 -34.11 8.03
C VAL A 198 -5.47 -35.07 8.18
N ILE A 199 -5.21 -36.28 8.65
CA ILE A 199 -6.27 -37.22 9.04
C ILE A 199 -6.90 -36.72 10.33
N ASP A 200 -8.21 -36.47 10.32
CA ASP A 200 -8.96 -35.98 11.48
C ASP A 200 -9.54 -37.16 12.27
N GLU A 201 -10.30 -38.03 11.59
CA GLU A 201 -11.00 -39.15 12.21
C GLU A 201 -10.99 -40.39 11.30
N ILE A 202 -10.97 -41.58 11.91
CA ILE A 202 -11.14 -42.87 11.23
C ILE A 202 -12.30 -43.59 11.92
N ASN A 203 -13.38 -43.81 11.18
CA ASN A 203 -14.57 -44.49 11.66
C ASN A 203 -14.75 -45.82 10.92
N ASP A 204 -15.06 -46.87 11.67
CA ASP A 204 -15.35 -48.21 11.13
C ASP A 204 -16.87 -48.47 11.24
N GLU A 205 -17.55 -48.46 10.09
CA GLU A 205 -18.96 -48.82 9.96
C GLU A 205 -19.04 -50.23 9.36
N SER A 206 -18.43 -51.20 10.05
CA SER A 206 -18.56 -52.59 9.66
C SER A 206 -19.99 -53.07 9.90
N VAL A 207 -20.62 -53.65 8.87
CA VAL A 207 -21.94 -54.32 8.86
C VAL A 207 -23.11 -53.44 8.36
N TYR A 208 -23.16 -53.25 7.03
CA TYR A 208 -24.43 -53.06 6.33
C TYR A 208 -24.84 -54.40 5.69
N SER A 209 -26.06 -54.86 5.97
CA SER A 209 -26.70 -55.98 5.27
C SER A 209 -27.76 -55.40 4.34
N ILE A 210 -27.41 -55.26 3.07
CA ILE A 210 -28.40 -55.09 2.00
C ILE A 210 -28.49 -56.45 1.33
N GLU A 211 -29.67 -57.08 1.41
CA GLU A 211 -29.98 -58.32 0.69
C GLU A 211 -29.00 -59.48 0.95
N ASP A 212 -28.74 -59.78 2.24
CA ASP A 212 -27.92 -60.92 2.71
C ASP A 212 -26.42 -60.92 2.33
N ARG A 213 -25.91 -59.86 1.68
CA ARG A 213 -24.47 -59.71 1.44
C ARG A 213 -23.85 -58.80 2.50
N LYS A 214 -22.79 -59.29 3.16
CA LYS A 214 -22.04 -58.55 4.17
C LYS A 214 -21.01 -57.65 3.49
N PHE A 215 -21.05 -56.36 3.79
CA PHE A 215 -20.06 -55.39 3.34
C PHE A 215 -19.42 -54.65 4.50
N TYR A 216 -18.14 -54.33 4.33
CA TYR A 216 -17.33 -53.51 5.21
C TYR A 216 -17.27 -52.10 4.64
N VAL A 217 -17.58 -51.12 5.47
CA VAL A 217 -17.45 -49.70 5.13
C VAL A 217 -16.49 -49.07 6.13
N GLN A 218 -15.42 -48.48 5.61
CA GLN A 218 -14.51 -47.67 6.41
C GLN A 218 -14.57 -46.23 5.93
N SER A 219 -14.78 -45.31 6.88
CA SER A 219 -14.94 -43.88 6.63
C SER A 219 -13.78 -43.12 7.24
N ILE A 220 -13.03 -42.38 6.43
CA ILE A 220 -11.88 -41.58 6.87
C ILE A 220 -12.14 -40.12 6.57
N THR A 221 -12.05 -39.28 7.60
CA THR A 221 -12.20 -37.84 7.49
C THR A 221 -10.81 -37.20 7.40
N ILE A 222 -10.57 -36.46 6.32
CA ILE A 222 -9.35 -35.71 6.07
C ILE A 222 -9.68 -34.21 6.14
N LYS A 223 -8.94 -33.50 6.97
CA LYS A 223 -8.97 -32.04 7.11
C LYS A 223 -7.96 -31.42 6.15
N VAL A 224 -8.44 -30.60 5.23
CA VAL A 224 -7.65 -29.84 4.25
C VAL A 224 -7.60 -28.40 4.71
N MET A 225 -6.41 -27.92 5.06
CA MET A 225 -6.18 -26.58 5.62
C MET A 225 -5.85 -25.57 4.51
N ALA A 226 -6.87 -25.17 3.77
CA ALA A 226 -6.75 -24.33 2.59
C ALA A 226 -6.74 -22.83 2.90
N TYR A 227 -6.42 -22.05 1.87
CA TYR A 227 -6.68 -20.62 1.82
C TYR A 227 -7.31 -20.31 0.46
N ILE A 228 -8.17 -19.30 0.43
CA ILE A 228 -8.91 -18.94 -0.78
C ILE A 228 -8.34 -17.65 -1.35
N ILE A 229 -8.19 -17.65 -2.68
CA ILE A 229 -7.71 -16.51 -3.47
C ILE A 229 -8.72 -16.27 -4.58
N HIS A 230 -9.47 -15.17 -4.48
CA HIS A 230 -10.37 -14.76 -5.55
C HIS A 230 -9.62 -14.01 -6.63
N GLU A 231 -10.05 -14.15 -7.88
CA GLU A 231 -9.49 -13.36 -8.99
C GLU A 231 -9.73 -11.85 -8.78
N ASN A 232 -10.86 -11.49 -8.16
CA ASN A 232 -11.24 -10.10 -7.86
C ASN A 232 -10.32 -9.42 -6.82
N ASP A 233 -9.50 -10.19 -6.08
CA ASP A 233 -8.60 -9.63 -5.07
C ASP A 233 -7.33 -9.03 -5.67
N PHE A 234 -7.04 -9.32 -6.93
CA PHE A 234 -5.89 -8.79 -7.66
C PHE A 234 -6.15 -7.37 -8.16
N GLN A 235 -5.14 -6.52 -8.03
CA GLN A 235 -5.16 -5.18 -8.60
C GLN A 235 -3.81 -4.86 -9.24
N VAL A 236 -3.87 -4.30 -10.43
CA VAL A 236 -2.71 -3.76 -11.14
C VAL A 236 -2.86 -2.25 -11.22
N GLU A 237 -1.93 -1.52 -10.61
CA GLU A 237 -1.89 -0.07 -10.67
C GLU A 237 -0.67 0.39 -11.46
N ARG A 238 -0.87 1.34 -12.38
CA ARG A 238 0.23 2.01 -13.09
C ARG A 238 0.55 3.32 -12.39
N ILE A 239 1.77 3.44 -11.89
CA ILE A 239 2.26 4.63 -11.21
C ILE A 239 3.38 5.24 -12.08
N PRO A 240 3.26 6.50 -12.54
CA PRO A 240 4.31 7.12 -13.35
C PRO A 240 5.61 7.23 -12.56
N LYS A 241 6.76 6.89 -13.19
CA LYS A 241 8.06 6.94 -12.51
C LYS A 241 8.49 8.36 -12.15
N ARG A 242 7.97 9.36 -12.88
CA ARG A 242 8.18 10.78 -12.63
C ARG A 242 6.83 11.49 -12.66
N ILE A 243 6.47 12.17 -11.57
CA ILE A 243 5.35 13.09 -11.56
C ILE A 243 5.85 14.38 -12.21
N ILE A 244 5.45 14.64 -13.46
CA ILE A 244 5.73 15.92 -14.11
C ILE A 244 4.76 16.93 -13.52
N ILE A 245 5.18 17.63 -12.46
CA ILE A 245 4.44 18.78 -11.96
C ILE A 245 4.78 19.93 -12.91
N ALA A 246 4.01 20.06 -13.98
CA ALA A 246 4.03 21.24 -14.82
C ALA A 246 3.24 22.34 -14.09
N THR A 247 3.90 23.04 -13.17
CA THR A 247 3.42 24.32 -12.70
C THR A 247 3.63 25.34 -13.81
N GLU A 248 2.56 25.79 -14.44
CA GLU A 248 2.60 26.99 -15.29
C GLU A 248 2.79 28.20 -14.36
N GLY A 249 4.05 28.53 -14.11
CA GLY A 249 4.44 29.73 -13.39
C GLY A 249 4.91 30.78 -14.40
N GLU A 250 4.25 31.94 -14.42
CA GLU A 250 4.85 33.14 -14.99
C GLU A 250 6.24 33.33 -14.35
N LYS A 251 7.30 33.41 -15.18
CA LYS A 251 8.67 33.63 -14.71
C LYS A 251 8.73 34.90 -13.84
N SER A 252 8.84 34.77 -12.53
CA SER A 252 9.03 35.92 -11.64
C SER A 252 10.48 36.42 -11.71
N LYS A 253 10.68 37.68 -12.13
CA LYS A 253 11.99 38.38 -12.06
C LYS A 253 12.35 38.64 -10.58
N LYS A 254 13.60 38.45 -10.18
CA LYS A 254 14.10 38.63 -8.79
C LYS A 254 14.92 39.94 -8.63
N PRO A 255 14.93 40.62 -7.45
CA PRO A 255 15.77 41.80 -7.16
C PRO A 255 17.07 41.47 -6.37
N LYS A 256 18.03 42.42 -6.28
CA LYS A 256 19.25 42.36 -5.44
C LYS A 256 19.32 43.57 -4.48
N ILE A 257 19.68 43.37 -3.21
CA ILE A 257 19.76 44.40 -2.15
C ILE A 257 20.99 44.13 -1.22
N SER A 258 21.63 45.20 -0.72
CA SER A 258 22.68 45.22 0.32
C SER A 258 22.59 46.52 1.16
N ILE A 259 22.87 46.47 2.47
CA ILE A 259 22.64 47.53 3.48
C ILE A 259 23.80 47.55 4.50
N ASP A 260 24.16 48.72 5.03
CA ASP A 260 25.00 48.92 6.25
C ASP A 260 24.49 50.14 7.08
N GLU A 261 24.72 50.15 8.41
CA GLU A 261 24.11 50.99 9.49
C GLU A 261 25.11 51.94 10.20
N TYR A 262 24.68 52.98 10.97
CA TYR A 262 25.35 53.58 12.18
C TYR A 262 24.42 54.54 13.03
N ASN A 263 24.88 54.99 14.22
CA ASN A 263 24.16 55.43 15.46
C ASN A 263 24.21 56.95 15.89
N THR A 264 23.16 57.37 16.66
CA THR A 264 22.89 58.37 17.77
C THR A 264 23.38 59.86 17.80
N ASP A 265 22.50 60.82 18.19
CA ASP A 265 22.65 61.79 19.34
C ASP A 265 21.53 62.89 19.50
N GLU A 266 21.17 63.20 20.76
CA GLU A 266 20.52 64.39 21.40
C GLU A 266 19.19 65.02 20.90
N PHE A 267 18.28 64.21 20.37
CA PHE A 267 16.98 64.70 19.89
C PHE A 267 15.85 63.71 20.19
N ASP A 268 14.73 64.17 20.77
CA ASP A 268 13.53 63.36 20.91
C ASP A 268 12.69 63.43 19.63
N PHE A 269 12.37 62.24 19.12
CA PHE A 269 11.68 62.07 17.85
C PHE A 269 10.16 62.09 18.02
N THR A 270 9.43 62.68 17.07
CA THR A 270 7.94 62.68 17.10
C THR A 270 7.41 61.25 17.01
N LYS A 271 6.60 60.81 17.98
CA LYS A 271 6.06 59.45 18.02
C LYS A 271 4.94 59.29 17.00
N ILE A 272 5.00 58.22 16.22
CA ILE A 272 4.02 57.91 15.17
C ILE A 272 3.40 56.54 15.50
N GLU A 273 2.08 56.45 15.36
CA GLU A 273 1.33 55.21 15.46
C GLU A 273 0.55 55.00 14.16
N MET A 274 0.87 53.91 13.46
CA MET A 274 0.27 53.58 12.17
C MET A 274 -0.60 52.34 12.33
N THR A 275 -1.87 52.46 11.96
CA THR A 275 -2.86 51.38 12.06
C THR A 275 -3.27 50.92 10.66
N ILE A 276 -3.26 49.61 10.43
CA ILE A 276 -3.63 49.00 9.16
C ILE A 276 -4.72 47.97 9.39
N ASP A 277 -5.87 48.22 8.79
CA ASP A 277 -7.05 47.36 8.87
C ASP A 277 -7.12 46.47 7.62
N PHE A 278 -7.34 45.17 7.84
CA PHE A 278 -7.52 44.18 6.79
C PHE A 278 -8.95 43.66 6.81
N ASP A 279 -9.66 43.86 5.71
CA ASP A 279 -10.99 43.30 5.50
C ASP A 279 -10.97 41.78 5.27
N GLU A 280 -12.14 41.14 5.33
CA GLU A 280 -12.30 39.69 5.26
C GLU A 280 -11.65 39.10 4.00
N PHE A 281 -10.99 37.95 4.14
CA PHE A 281 -10.21 37.27 3.08
C PHE A 281 -9.02 38.06 2.50
N ILE A 282 -8.75 39.28 2.96
CA ILE A 282 -7.59 40.07 2.56
C ILE A 282 -6.44 39.79 3.51
N ASP A 283 -5.42 39.11 2.99
CA ASP A 283 -4.25 38.72 3.77
C ASP A 283 -3.05 39.66 3.57
N LYS A 284 -3.18 40.70 2.73
CA LYS A 284 -2.09 41.57 2.28
C LYS A 284 -2.52 43.03 2.11
N ALA A 285 -1.76 43.94 2.71
CA ALA A 285 -1.85 45.39 2.49
C ALA A 285 -0.55 45.87 1.88
N LYS A 286 -0.60 46.83 0.95
CA LYS A 286 0.58 47.46 0.32
C LYS A 286 0.32 48.95 0.17
N PHE A 287 1.18 49.79 0.72
CA PHE A 287 1.06 51.24 0.69
C PHE A 287 2.43 51.91 0.71
N ASN A 288 2.52 53.16 0.26
CA ASN A 288 3.74 53.97 0.36
C ASN A 288 3.66 54.82 1.64
N SER A 289 4.75 54.86 2.40
CA SER A 289 4.89 55.71 3.58
C SER A 289 5.40 57.06 3.13
N ASP A 290 4.64 58.14 3.29
CA ASP A 290 5.09 59.49 2.91
C ASP A 290 5.96 60.15 4.01
N THR A 291 6.34 59.39 5.05
CA THR A 291 7.13 59.85 6.19
C THR A 291 8.20 58.84 6.60
N ASP A 292 9.31 59.35 7.16
CA ASP A 292 10.33 58.53 7.81
C ASP A 292 9.83 58.08 9.19
N PHE A 293 9.88 56.79 9.48
CA PHE A 293 9.29 56.18 10.67
C PHE A 293 10.10 54.97 11.16
N VAL A 294 10.68 55.04 12.36
CA VAL A 294 11.35 53.94 13.05
C VAL A 294 10.34 53.20 13.93
N VAL A 295 9.93 52.00 13.51
CA VAL A 295 9.02 51.11 14.24
C VAL A 295 9.77 50.36 15.32
N GLU A 296 9.37 50.55 16.57
CA GLU A 296 9.97 49.86 17.73
C GLU A 296 9.11 48.70 18.21
N GLN A 297 7.77 48.83 18.13
CA GLN A 297 6.84 47.83 18.66
C GLN A 297 5.66 47.59 17.70
N ILE A 298 5.23 46.33 17.58
CA ILE A 298 4.09 45.91 16.75
C ILE A 298 3.05 45.21 17.63
N LYS A 299 1.80 45.65 17.57
CA LYS A 299 0.65 44.99 18.21
C LYS A 299 -0.33 44.51 17.14
N THR A 300 -0.99 43.37 17.35
CA THR A 300 -1.89 42.78 16.33
C THR A 300 -3.13 42.18 16.95
N GLU A 301 -4.28 42.32 16.28
CA GLU A 301 -5.56 41.70 16.66
C GLU A 301 -6.09 40.79 15.55
N ASN A 302 -6.56 39.58 15.91
CA ASN A 302 -7.01 38.51 15.00
C ASN A 302 -5.94 37.99 14.00
N VAL A 303 -4.65 38.16 14.30
CA VAL A 303 -3.52 37.71 13.46
C VAL A 303 -2.69 36.64 14.19
N ARG A 304 -2.59 35.44 13.60
CA ARG A 304 -1.79 34.31 14.14
C ARG A 304 -0.30 34.46 13.86
N ASN A 305 0.02 34.94 12.67
CA ASN A 305 1.39 35.20 12.26
C ASN A 305 1.37 36.31 11.22
N TYR A 306 2.40 37.12 11.17
CA TYR A 306 2.50 38.20 10.19
C TYR A 306 3.92 38.28 9.64
N ARG A 307 4.01 38.82 8.43
CA ARG A 307 5.24 39.02 7.67
C ARG A 307 5.17 40.44 7.10
N ILE A 308 5.97 41.33 7.66
CA ILE A 308 6.09 42.70 7.15
C ILE A 308 7.24 42.76 6.18
N PHE A 309 6.97 43.41 5.05
CA PHE A 309 7.92 43.67 3.99
C PHE A 309 8.00 45.18 3.79
N VAL A 310 9.12 45.81 4.13
CA VAL A 310 9.36 47.21 3.76
C VAL A 310 10.16 47.22 2.47
N ASN A 311 9.69 47.95 1.46
CA ASN A 311 10.23 47.94 0.10
C ASN A 311 10.44 46.53 -0.45
N GLY A 312 9.55 45.60 -0.08
CA GLY A 312 9.58 44.20 -0.51
C GLY A 312 10.57 43.27 0.21
N THR A 313 11.34 43.73 1.21
CA THR A 313 12.27 42.86 2.00
C THR A 313 11.61 42.40 3.30
N LEU A 314 11.61 41.09 3.57
CA LEU A 314 11.02 40.52 4.81
C LEU A 314 11.87 40.89 6.03
N ILE A 315 11.25 41.48 7.04
CA ILE A 315 11.91 41.90 8.28
C ILE A 315 11.59 40.91 9.41
N TYR A 316 12.60 40.53 10.20
CA TYR A 316 12.45 39.70 11.39
C TYR A 316 12.43 40.60 12.64
N HIS A 317 11.30 40.66 13.34
CA HIS A 317 10.94 41.72 14.29
C HIS A 317 11.55 41.61 15.70
N GLN A 318 12.77 41.10 15.87
CA GLN A 318 13.31 40.91 17.23
C GLN A 318 13.80 42.21 17.89
N ASP A 319 14.20 43.24 17.12
CA ASP A 319 14.76 44.50 17.65
C ASP A 319 14.23 45.81 16.99
N GLY A 320 13.07 45.77 16.30
CA GLY A 320 12.49 46.95 15.60
C GLY A 320 13.00 47.15 14.16
N PHE A 321 12.39 48.06 13.36
CA PHE A 321 12.80 48.37 11.98
C PHE A 321 12.48 49.79 11.51
N LYS A 322 13.26 50.34 10.56
CA LYS A 322 13.11 51.71 10.06
C LYS A 322 12.45 51.75 8.67
N ILE A 323 11.49 52.66 8.50
CA ILE A 323 10.78 53.03 7.27
C ILE A 323 11.23 54.44 6.91
N LYS A 324 11.46 54.71 5.62
CA LYS A 324 11.78 56.04 5.11
C LYS A 324 10.65 56.61 4.25
N ASN A 325 10.69 57.92 4.03
CA ASN A 325 9.74 58.62 3.19
C ASN A 325 9.79 58.08 1.73
N ASN A 326 8.62 57.77 1.20
CA ASN A 326 8.29 57.03 -0.02
C ASN A 326 8.63 55.54 -0.02
N ASP A 327 8.86 54.92 1.14
CA ASP A 327 9.02 53.46 1.24
C ASP A 327 7.68 52.72 1.13
N GLU A 328 7.62 51.72 0.26
CA GLU A 328 6.44 50.90 0.02
C GLU A 328 6.39 49.70 0.98
N ILE A 329 5.51 49.78 1.97
CA ILE A 329 5.32 48.77 2.99
C ILE A 329 4.23 47.81 2.54
N LYS A 330 4.54 46.52 2.60
CA LYS A 330 3.62 45.43 2.37
C LYS A 330 3.55 44.54 3.60
N ILE A 331 2.38 44.40 4.19
CA ILE A 331 2.18 43.54 5.35
C ILE A 331 1.33 42.36 4.93
N LYS A 332 1.83 41.15 5.16
CA LYS A 332 1.09 39.92 4.97
C LYS A 332 0.74 39.33 6.33
N ILE A 333 -0.54 39.11 6.58
CA ILE A 333 -1.03 38.51 7.81
C ILE A 333 -1.55 37.09 7.54
N PHE A 334 -1.54 36.26 8.58
CA PHE A 334 -2.17 34.95 8.62
C PHE A 334 -3.21 35.03 9.75
N PRO A 335 -4.47 35.32 9.46
CA PRO A 335 -5.48 35.52 10.49
C PRO A 335 -5.86 34.20 11.19
N TYR A 336 -6.38 34.27 12.41
CA TYR A 336 -6.94 33.09 13.10
C TYR A 336 -8.24 32.64 12.45
N GLU A 337 -9.11 33.58 12.12
CA GLU A 337 -10.37 33.37 11.40
C GLU A 337 -10.42 34.29 10.18
N VAL A 338 -10.59 33.71 8.98
CA VAL A 338 -10.52 34.44 7.70
C VAL A 338 -11.76 35.32 7.44
N ASN A 339 -12.87 35.03 8.14
CA ASN A 339 -14.17 35.71 8.01
C ASN A 339 -14.35 36.90 8.98
N LYS A 340 -13.27 37.38 9.61
CA LYS A 340 -13.29 38.54 10.51
C LYS A 340 -12.16 39.50 10.14
N LYS A 341 -12.40 40.80 10.31
CA LYS A 341 -11.38 41.83 10.10
C LYS A 341 -10.15 41.58 10.99
N SER A 342 -8.98 41.94 10.50
CA SER A 342 -7.71 41.80 11.20
C SER A 342 -6.99 43.14 11.23
N VAL A 343 -6.34 43.48 12.34
CA VAL A 343 -5.72 44.80 12.52
C VAL A 343 -4.27 44.68 12.97
N VAL A 344 -3.41 45.51 12.40
CA VAL A 344 -1.99 45.62 12.74
C VAL A 344 -1.66 47.05 13.13
N TYR A 345 -1.09 47.23 14.32
CA TYR A 345 -0.60 48.50 14.85
C TYR A 345 0.92 48.51 14.86
N LEU A 346 1.52 49.55 14.24
CA LEU A 346 2.95 49.81 14.24
C LEU A 346 3.21 51.08 15.05
N GLN A 347 3.95 50.95 16.15
CA GLN A 347 4.30 52.05 17.04
C GLN A 347 5.79 52.37 16.95
N GLY A 348 6.13 53.64 16.87
CA GLY A 348 7.51 54.08 16.66
C GLY A 348 7.68 55.60 16.67
N TYR A 349 8.69 56.12 16.00
CA TYR A 349 8.97 57.56 15.94
C TYR A 349 9.57 58.02 14.61
N ASN A 350 9.49 59.30 14.27
CA ASN A 350 10.09 59.87 13.06
C ASN A 350 11.51 60.40 13.33
N PRO A 351 12.56 59.89 12.68
CA PRO A 351 13.93 60.31 12.93
C PRO A 351 14.26 61.72 12.41
N ASN A 352 13.44 62.29 11.52
CA ASN A 352 13.71 63.57 10.86
C ASN A 352 12.89 64.74 11.43
N LYS A 353 11.83 64.44 12.20
CA LYS A 353 11.09 65.44 12.98
C LYS A 353 11.55 65.36 14.43
N ILE A 354 12.41 66.31 14.74
CA ILE A 354 13.02 66.50 16.04
C ILE A 354 12.30 67.67 16.69
N PHE A 355 11.83 67.50 17.92
CA PHE A 355 11.30 68.62 18.69
C PHE A 355 12.07 68.77 19.99
N GLU A 356 12.33 70.02 20.36
CA GLU A 356 12.80 70.32 21.70
C GLU A 356 11.63 70.11 22.67
N SER A 357 11.75 69.15 23.57
CA SER A 357 10.71 68.80 24.53
C SER A 357 10.29 69.97 25.46
N ASN A 358 11.07 71.06 25.49
CA ASN A 358 10.87 72.22 26.36
C ASN A 358 10.35 73.50 25.67
N ASN A 359 9.97 73.48 24.39
CA ASN A 359 9.47 74.70 23.74
C ASN A 359 7.94 74.85 23.91
N VAL A 360 7.50 75.93 24.57
CA VAL A 360 6.09 76.31 24.75
C VAL A 360 5.83 77.55 23.89
N THR A 361 5.03 77.40 22.84
CA THR A 361 4.71 78.46 21.87
C THR A 361 3.46 79.25 22.28
N GLU A 362 3.47 80.58 22.15
CA GLU A 362 2.38 81.47 22.60
C GLU A 362 1.17 81.57 21.63
N LYS A 363 1.25 80.97 20.43
CA LYS A 363 0.16 80.95 19.44
C LYS A 363 -0.18 79.52 19.01
N VAL A 364 -1.47 79.20 19.03
CA VAL A 364 -2.02 77.87 18.69
C VAL A 364 -1.73 77.48 17.24
N SER A 365 -1.51 78.44 16.34
CA SER A 365 -1.16 78.16 14.93
C SER A 365 0.25 77.62 14.74
N ASP A 366 1.12 77.74 15.75
CA ASP A 366 2.55 77.43 15.66
C ASP A 366 2.92 76.23 16.55
N GLU A 367 1.93 75.54 17.13
CA GLU A 367 2.15 74.29 17.88
C GLU A 367 2.53 73.15 16.92
N ILE A 368 3.70 72.55 17.16
CA ILE A 368 4.20 71.42 16.38
C ILE A 368 3.45 70.16 16.85
N GLU A 369 2.70 69.51 15.94
CA GLU A 369 1.94 68.29 16.23
C GLU A 369 2.85 67.18 16.75
N LYS A 370 2.60 66.74 17.99
CA LYS A 370 3.45 65.75 18.70
C LYS A 370 3.15 64.30 18.36
N PHE A 371 2.00 64.03 17.75
CA PHE A 371 1.52 62.71 17.36
C PHE A 371 0.82 62.83 16.00
N GLU A 372 1.15 61.93 15.09
CA GLU A 372 0.61 61.93 13.72
C GLU A 372 0.00 60.54 13.47
N ASP A 373 -1.34 60.48 13.42
CA ASP A 373 -2.10 59.25 13.18
C ASP A 373 -2.30 59.07 11.68
N ILE A 374 -1.71 58.00 11.13
CA ILE A 374 -1.85 57.68 9.71
C ILE A 374 -2.80 56.48 9.60
N LYS A 375 -4.01 56.75 9.09
CA LYS A 375 -4.98 55.73 8.68
C LYS A 375 -4.89 55.52 7.19
N ILE A 376 -4.74 54.27 6.80
CA ILE A 376 -4.69 53.85 5.39
C ILE A 376 -5.92 52.98 5.18
N GLU A 377 -6.85 53.46 4.36
CA GLU A 377 -8.04 52.70 3.92
C GLU A 377 -7.68 51.58 2.95
#